data_AF-A0A2E8SYT6-F1
#
_entry.id   AF-A0A2E8SYT6-F1
#
_cell.length_a   1.000
_cell.length_b   1.000
_cell.length_c   1.000
_cell.angle_alpha   90.00
_cell.angle_beta   90.00
_cell.angle_gamma   90.00
#
_symmetry.space_group_name_H-M   'P 1'
#
loop_
_entity.id
_entity.type
_entity.pdbx_description
1 polymer ?
#
loop_
_entity_poly.entity_id
_entity_poly.type
_entity_poly.pdbx_seq_one_letter_code
_entity_poly.pdbx_strand_id
1 'polypeptide(L)'
;MVIEKDNDAPRMACSYCGVFRRQGINHLAQRVGADVIALGHNLDDMAQTVLMNMANADIERTLRLAPHTATPVDGLSPRIVPLRWVPEQEIHLYALHRDLPLHHEECPNARGALRWRHREMVAQMEADVPGTRHGLVRMADQIKALRDQVVELGGGESRPAPPTPCPRCGSPTSGALCKACDMRDLLGVERA
;
A
#
# COMPACT_ATOMS: atom_id res chain seq x y z
N MET A 1 15.16 -22.25 4.49
CA MET A 1 15.39 -21.41 5.67
C MET A 1 14.28 -20.38 5.72
N VAL A 2 13.23 -20.64 6.51
CA VAL A 2 12.18 -19.64 6.76
C VAL A 2 12.77 -18.69 7.79
N ILE A 3 13.05 -17.45 7.39
CA ILE A 3 13.49 -16.42 8.34
C ILE A 3 12.28 -16.12 9.22
N GLU A 4 12.31 -16.56 10.46
CA GLU A 4 11.28 -16.20 11.45
C GLU A 4 11.28 -14.68 11.62
N LYS A 5 10.07 -14.12 11.61
CA LYS A 5 9.88 -12.68 11.61
C LYS A 5 10.00 -12.17 13.04
N ASP A 6 11.18 -11.69 13.40
CA ASP A 6 11.38 -10.99 14.67
C ASP A 6 10.52 -9.72 14.69
N ASN A 7 9.53 -9.67 15.59
CA ASN A 7 8.63 -8.53 15.70
C ASN A 7 9.21 -7.39 16.53
N ASP A 8 10.24 -7.68 17.35
CA ASP A 8 10.88 -6.78 18.32
C ASP A 8 12.15 -6.12 17.77
N ALA A 9 12.64 -6.56 16.61
CA ALA A 9 13.78 -5.95 15.95
C ALA A 9 13.55 -4.43 15.65
N PRO A 10 14.57 -3.57 15.85
CA PRO A 10 14.50 -2.15 15.52
C PRO A 10 14.08 -1.93 14.06
N ARG A 11 12.99 -1.19 13.85
CA ARG A 11 12.47 -0.94 12.51
C ARG A 11 13.03 0.34 11.94
N MET A 12 13.27 0.34 10.62
CA MET A 12 13.62 1.55 9.88
C MET A 12 12.55 2.64 10.06
N ALA A 13 12.95 3.92 10.13
CA ALA A 13 12.05 5.06 10.32
C ALA A 13 10.84 5.07 9.36
N CYS A 14 11.06 4.68 8.10
CA CYS A 14 10.02 4.55 7.08
C CYS A 14 8.89 3.56 7.46
N SER A 15 9.21 2.52 8.25
CA SER A 15 8.22 1.56 8.73
C SER A 15 7.25 2.19 9.72
N TYR A 16 7.76 2.99 10.66
CA TYR A 16 6.95 3.75 11.61
C TYR A 16 6.10 4.81 10.89
N CYS A 17 6.73 5.63 10.05
CA CYS A 17 6.05 6.67 9.28
C CYS A 17 4.87 6.10 8.48
N GLY A 18 5.08 5.01 7.74
CA GLY A 18 4.02 4.39 6.93
C GLY A 18 2.86 3.81 7.74
N VAL A 19 3.10 3.32 8.96
CA VAL A 19 2.05 2.77 9.84
C VAL A 19 1.25 3.91 10.47
N PHE A 20 1.92 4.91 11.06
CA PHE A 20 1.25 6.05 11.68
C PHE A 20 0.51 6.90 10.66
N ARG A 21 1.07 7.13 9.47
CA ARG A 21 0.39 7.87 8.39
C ARG A 21 -0.91 7.17 7.97
N ARG A 22 -0.91 5.83 7.83
CA ARG A 22 -2.12 5.08 7.51
C ARG A 22 -3.17 5.15 8.62
N GLN A 23 -2.75 5.07 9.89
CA GLN A 23 -3.66 5.25 11.02
C GLN A 23 -4.27 6.66 11.01
N GLY A 24 -3.46 7.70 10.80
CA GLY A 24 -3.91 9.09 10.75
C GLY A 24 -4.90 9.36 9.60
N ILE A 25 -4.61 8.86 8.40
CA ILE A 25 -5.51 9.00 7.24
C ILE A 25 -6.85 8.31 7.52
N ASN A 26 -6.83 7.08 8.05
CA ASN A 26 -8.07 6.35 8.37
C ASN A 26 -8.88 7.07 9.46
N HIS A 27 -8.21 7.57 10.50
CA HIS A 27 -8.86 8.35 11.56
C HIS A 27 -9.48 9.63 11.02
N LEU A 28 -8.77 10.36 10.16
CA LEU A 28 -9.28 11.57 9.52
C LEU A 28 -10.49 11.26 8.64
N ALA A 29 -10.43 10.22 7.82
CA ALA A 29 -11.53 9.78 6.96
C ALA A 29 -12.80 9.47 7.78
N GLN A 30 -12.66 8.76 8.90
CA GLN A 30 -13.76 8.51 9.82
C GLN A 30 -14.30 9.82 10.43
N ARG A 31 -13.40 10.70 10.89
CA ARG A 31 -13.78 11.96 11.57
C ARG A 31 -14.56 12.91 10.66
N VAL A 32 -14.25 12.93 9.36
CA VAL A 32 -14.93 13.80 8.39
C VAL A 32 -16.09 13.10 7.67
N GLY A 33 -16.36 11.82 7.98
CA GLY A 33 -17.40 11.03 7.30
C GLY A 33 -17.11 10.80 5.82
N ALA A 34 -15.83 10.61 5.43
CA ALA A 34 -15.46 10.44 4.04
C ALA A 34 -15.92 9.08 3.47
N ASP A 35 -16.57 9.12 2.31
CA ASP A 35 -16.98 7.92 1.57
C ASP A 35 -15.79 7.15 1.00
N VAL A 36 -14.73 7.87 0.59
CA VAL A 36 -13.54 7.29 -0.05
C VAL A 36 -12.26 8.02 0.36
N ILE A 37 -11.12 7.33 0.26
CA ILE A 37 -9.78 7.91 0.42
C ILE A 37 -9.07 7.85 -0.93
N ALA A 38 -8.88 9.00 -1.58
CA ALA A 38 -8.08 9.09 -2.80
C ALA A 38 -6.58 9.18 -2.49
N LEU A 39 -5.80 8.26 -3.04
CA LEU A 39 -4.34 8.24 -2.90
C LEU A 39 -3.68 8.61 -4.23
N GLY A 40 -2.69 9.50 -4.18
CA GLY A 40 -1.93 9.95 -5.35
C GLY A 40 -0.87 8.97 -5.87
N HIS A 41 -1.07 7.66 -5.70
CA HIS A 41 -0.13 6.68 -6.27
C HIS A 41 -0.32 6.63 -7.79
N ASN A 42 0.78 6.64 -8.52
CA ASN A 42 0.80 6.61 -9.98
C ASN A 42 1.10 5.19 -10.52
N LEU A 43 1.18 5.04 -11.84
CA LEU A 43 1.49 3.75 -12.46
C LEU A 43 2.84 3.16 -12.01
N ASP A 44 3.87 4.00 -11.89
CA ASP A 44 5.21 3.59 -11.44
C ASP A 44 5.19 3.04 -10.01
N ASP A 45 4.52 3.72 -9.08
CA ASP A 45 4.35 3.28 -7.70
C ASP A 45 3.67 1.92 -7.61
N MET A 46 2.65 1.71 -8.45
CA MET A 46 1.87 0.48 -8.48
C MET A 46 2.69 -0.66 -9.08
N ALA A 47 3.38 -0.43 -10.21
CA ALA A 47 4.27 -1.41 -10.83
C ALA A 47 5.41 -1.83 -9.90
N GLN A 48 6.05 -0.87 -9.22
CA GLN A 48 7.07 -1.14 -8.19
C GLN A 48 6.52 -2.01 -7.07
N THR A 49 5.32 -1.70 -6.56
CA THR A 49 4.69 -2.47 -5.49
C THR A 49 4.37 -3.90 -5.93
N VAL A 50 3.87 -4.08 -7.15
CA VAL A 50 3.60 -5.42 -7.71
C VAL A 50 4.89 -6.22 -7.81
N LEU A 51 5.95 -5.65 -8.39
CA LEU A 51 7.24 -6.32 -8.51
C LEU A 51 7.82 -6.70 -7.14
N MET A 52 7.76 -5.78 -6.17
CA MET A 52 8.20 -6.04 -4.80
C MET A 52 7.42 -7.19 -4.14
N ASN A 53 6.09 -7.22 -4.29
CA ASN A 53 5.28 -8.28 -3.70
C ASN A 53 5.57 -9.64 -4.35
N MET A 54 5.75 -9.67 -5.69
CA MET A 54 6.13 -10.86 -6.43
C MET A 54 7.50 -11.39 -5.99
N ALA A 55 8.50 -10.52 -5.89
CA ALA A 55 9.85 -10.90 -5.44
C ALA A 55 9.87 -11.47 -4.02
N ASN A 56 8.93 -11.06 -3.15
CA ASN A 56 8.78 -11.58 -1.79
C ASN A 56 7.80 -12.76 -1.68
N ALA A 57 7.25 -13.25 -2.79
CA ALA A 57 6.19 -14.27 -2.83
C ALA A 57 4.97 -13.92 -1.94
N ASP A 58 4.66 -12.63 -1.78
CA ASP A 58 3.57 -12.14 -0.91
C ASP A 58 2.30 -11.88 -1.75
N ILE A 59 1.65 -12.97 -2.18
CA ILE A 59 0.42 -12.92 -2.98
C ILE A 59 -0.71 -12.18 -2.26
N GLU A 60 -0.80 -12.37 -0.94
CA GLU A 60 -1.78 -11.73 -0.06
C GLU A 60 -1.68 -10.20 -0.10
N ARG A 61 -0.48 -9.63 -0.16
CA ARG A 61 -0.31 -8.19 -0.39
C ARG A 61 -0.74 -7.73 -1.77
N THR A 62 -0.50 -8.52 -2.81
CA THR A 62 -0.96 -8.21 -4.17
C THR A 62 -2.48 -8.19 -4.25
N LEU A 63 -3.15 -9.17 -3.64
CA LEU A 63 -4.61 -9.23 -3.57
C LEU A 63 -5.21 -8.03 -2.82
N ARG A 64 -4.52 -7.52 -1.80
CA ARG A 64 -4.94 -6.34 -1.02
C ARG A 64 -4.52 -5.00 -1.62
N LEU A 65 -3.86 -4.97 -2.77
CA LEU A 65 -3.43 -3.73 -3.40
C LEU A 65 -4.65 -2.89 -3.84
N ALA A 66 -4.65 -1.58 -3.60
CA ALA A 66 -5.75 -0.70 -4.03
C ALA A 66 -5.90 -0.70 -5.57
N PRO A 67 -7.10 -0.41 -6.13
CA PRO A 67 -8.31 0.11 -5.48
C PRO A 67 -9.08 -0.93 -4.66
N HIS A 68 -9.79 -0.47 -3.62
CA HIS A 68 -10.61 -1.30 -2.73
C HIS A 68 -12.12 -1.16 -3.01
N THR A 69 -12.48 -0.85 -4.25
CA THR A 69 -13.88 -0.60 -4.66
C THR A 69 -14.69 -1.89 -4.78
N ALA A 70 -14.08 -2.99 -5.22
CA ALA A 70 -14.76 -4.28 -5.39
C ALA A 70 -14.83 -5.11 -4.10
N THR A 71 -14.00 -4.80 -3.11
CA THR A 71 -13.90 -5.57 -1.87
C THR A 71 -13.73 -4.62 -0.69
N PRO A 72 -14.78 -3.85 -0.35
CA PRO A 72 -14.73 -2.96 0.79
C PRO A 72 -14.49 -3.76 2.08
N VAL A 73 -13.87 -3.10 3.05
CA VAL A 73 -13.64 -3.64 4.39
C VAL A 73 -14.51 -2.85 5.35
N ASP A 74 -15.38 -3.54 6.07
CA ASP A 74 -16.30 -2.90 7.01
C ASP A 74 -15.54 -2.04 8.04
N GLY A 75 -16.08 -0.86 8.31
CA GLY A 75 -15.47 0.12 9.23
C GLY A 75 -14.27 0.88 8.66
N LEU A 76 -13.93 0.72 7.37
CA LEU A 76 -12.88 1.46 6.70
C LEU A 76 -13.38 2.07 5.39
N SER A 77 -13.16 3.39 5.21
CA SER A 77 -13.40 4.04 3.93
C SER A 77 -12.49 3.41 2.85
N PRO A 78 -13.04 2.96 1.70
CA PRO A 78 -12.27 2.34 0.64
C PRO A 78 -11.23 3.30 0.06
N ARG A 79 -10.07 2.75 -0.29
CA ARG A 79 -8.99 3.50 -0.95
C ARG A 79 -9.11 3.39 -2.46
N ILE A 80 -9.10 4.53 -3.13
CA ILE A 80 -9.06 4.64 -4.59
C ILE A 80 -7.72 5.22 -5.02
N VAL A 81 -7.32 4.90 -6.25
CA VAL A 81 -6.05 5.34 -6.83
C VAL A 81 -6.35 5.92 -8.22
N PRO A 82 -6.78 7.19 -8.31
CA PRO A 82 -7.23 7.78 -9.57
C PRO A 82 -6.15 7.81 -10.65
N LEU A 83 -4.88 7.92 -10.25
CA LEU A 83 -3.72 8.01 -11.14
C LEU A 83 -3.06 6.65 -11.42
N ARG A 84 -3.73 5.54 -11.06
CA ARG A 84 -3.18 4.18 -11.13
C ARG A 84 -2.61 3.78 -12.50
N TRP A 85 -3.15 4.35 -13.57
CA TRP A 85 -2.80 4.02 -14.95
C TRP A 85 -2.02 5.15 -15.65
N VAL A 86 -1.57 6.16 -14.91
CA VAL A 86 -0.84 7.29 -15.47
C VAL A 86 0.62 7.24 -15.01
N PRO A 87 1.61 7.21 -15.92
CA PRO A 87 3.03 7.27 -15.57
C PRO A 87 3.40 8.52 -14.75
N GLU A 88 4.40 8.38 -13.89
CA GLU A 88 4.92 9.49 -13.07
C GLU A 88 5.34 10.70 -13.92
N GLN A 89 5.98 10.44 -15.05
CA GLN A 89 6.44 11.48 -15.98
C GLN A 89 5.28 12.27 -16.60
N GLU A 90 4.16 11.62 -16.91
CA GLU A 90 2.98 12.29 -17.46
C GLU A 90 2.28 13.16 -16.41
N ILE A 91 2.19 12.67 -15.17
CA ILE A 91 1.65 13.44 -14.04
C ILE A 91 2.54 14.67 -13.79
N HIS A 92 3.86 14.49 -13.80
CA HIS A 92 4.81 15.57 -13.62
C HIS A 92 4.70 16.61 -14.74
N LEU A 93 4.66 16.16 -16.00
CA LEU A 93 4.47 17.02 -17.17
C LEU A 93 3.16 17.82 -17.07
N TYR A 94 2.07 17.16 -16.68
CA TYR A 94 0.78 17.82 -16.48
C TYR A 94 0.83 18.88 -15.39
N ALA A 95 1.49 18.58 -14.26
CA ALA A 95 1.64 19.52 -13.16
C ALA A 95 2.44 20.77 -13.57
N LEU A 96 3.52 20.60 -14.34
CA LEU A 96 4.28 21.70 -14.91
C LEU A 96 3.44 22.52 -15.90
N HIS A 97 2.73 21.86 -16.81
CA HIS A 97 1.88 22.52 -17.81
C HIS A 97 0.75 23.35 -17.16
N ARG A 98 0.24 22.89 -16.02
CA ARG A 98 -0.82 23.56 -15.25
C ARG A 98 -0.29 24.52 -14.18
N ASP A 99 1.02 24.71 -14.08
CA ASP A 99 1.67 25.54 -13.07
C ASP A 99 1.21 25.20 -11.64
N LEU A 100 1.08 23.90 -11.34
CA LEU A 100 0.71 23.43 -10.01
C LEU A 100 1.90 23.56 -9.06
N PRO A 101 1.67 23.91 -7.78
CA PRO A 101 2.75 23.98 -6.79
C PRO A 101 3.36 22.59 -6.59
N LEU A 102 4.67 22.48 -6.84
CA LEU A 102 5.45 21.26 -6.67
C LEU A 102 6.47 21.42 -5.54
N HIS A 103 6.54 20.42 -4.67
CA HIS A 103 7.60 20.31 -3.67
C HIS A 103 8.57 19.21 -4.11
N HIS A 104 9.81 19.60 -4.41
CA HIS A 104 10.82 18.71 -5.00
C HIS A 104 11.71 18.01 -3.96
N GLU A 105 11.63 18.38 -2.68
CA GLU A 105 12.50 17.78 -1.67
C GLU A 105 12.07 16.35 -1.36
N GLU A 106 13.06 15.47 -1.27
CA GLU A 106 12.85 14.09 -0.86
C GLU A 106 13.01 13.93 0.65
N CYS A 107 12.31 12.97 1.24
CA CYS A 107 12.50 12.65 2.64
C CYS A 107 13.95 12.18 2.90
N PRO A 108 14.67 12.73 3.90
CA PRO A 108 16.03 12.31 4.24
C PRO A 108 16.14 10.81 4.57
N ASN A 109 15.06 10.22 5.09
CA ASN A 109 14.96 8.80 5.44
C ASN A 109 14.63 7.88 4.24
N ALA A 110 14.34 8.44 3.06
CA ALA A 110 13.99 7.65 1.89
C ALA A 110 15.21 7.00 1.23
N ARG A 111 16.39 7.60 1.34
CA ARG A 111 17.63 7.11 0.71
C ARG A 111 18.03 5.75 1.30
N GLY A 112 18.45 4.83 0.44
CA GLY A 112 18.84 3.46 0.82
C GLY A 112 17.68 2.50 1.07
N ALA A 113 16.42 2.94 0.96
CA ALA A 113 15.29 2.03 1.02
C ALA A 113 15.28 1.07 -0.19
N LEU A 114 14.95 -0.21 0.04
CA LEU A 114 14.86 -1.25 -1.00
C LEU A 114 13.96 -0.85 -2.18
N ARG A 115 13.01 0.05 -1.94
CA ARG A 115 12.10 0.60 -2.95
C ARG A 115 12.85 1.35 -4.07
N TRP A 116 13.98 1.99 -3.77
CA TRP A 116 14.80 2.65 -4.80
C TRP A 116 15.35 1.67 -5.84
N ARG A 117 15.78 0.48 -5.41
CA ARG A 117 16.26 -0.55 -6.34
C ARG A 117 15.14 -1.04 -7.26
N HIS A 118 13.93 -1.22 -6.73
CA HIS A 118 12.79 -1.65 -7.53
C HIS A 118 12.32 -0.56 -8.50
N ARG A 119 12.41 0.71 -8.12
CA ARG A 119 12.16 1.85 -9.02
C ARG A 119 13.07 1.77 -10.24
N GLU A 120 14.37 1.60 -10.03
CA GLU A 120 15.35 1.49 -11.12
C GLU A 120 15.07 0.28 -12.02
N MET A 121 14.80 -0.89 -11.42
CA MET A 121 14.46 -2.09 -12.18
C MET A 121 13.24 -1.90 -13.08
N VAL A 122 12.16 -1.34 -12.54
CA VAL A 122 10.94 -1.08 -13.31
C VAL A 122 11.21 -0.08 -14.43
N ALA A 123 11.99 0.97 -14.17
CA ALA A 123 12.36 1.96 -15.19
C ALA A 123 13.17 1.34 -16.33
N GLN A 124 14.15 0.47 -16.00
CA GLN A 124 14.94 -0.24 -17.01
C GLN A 124 14.07 -1.18 -17.84
N MET A 125 13.22 -1.99 -17.19
CA MET A 125 12.36 -2.92 -17.92
C MET A 125 11.37 -2.18 -18.85
N GLU A 126 10.87 -1.01 -18.44
CA GLU A 126 10.05 -0.18 -19.32
C GLU A 126 10.83 0.36 -20.51
N ALA A 127 12.07 0.81 -20.29
CA ALA A 127 12.93 1.30 -21.36
C ALA A 127 13.24 0.21 -22.39
N ASP A 128 13.45 -1.03 -21.92
CA ASP A 128 13.70 -2.19 -22.77
C ASP A 128 12.42 -2.64 -23.52
N VAL A 129 11.28 -2.64 -22.82
CA VAL A 129 9.97 -3.07 -23.35
C VAL A 129 8.89 -2.07 -22.90
N PRO A 130 8.52 -1.10 -23.77
CA PRO A 130 7.48 -0.13 -23.47
C PRO A 130 6.15 -0.80 -23.10
N GLY A 131 5.51 -0.34 -22.01
CA GLY A 131 4.29 -0.93 -21.48
C GLY A 131 4.50 -1.98 -20.39
N THR A 132 5.73 -2.27 -19.98
CA THR A 132 6.04 -3.16 -18.84
C THR A 132 5.30 -2.74 -17.56
N ARG A 133 5.28 -1.45 -17.22
CA ARG A 133 4.57 -0.94 -16.04
C ARG A 133 3.10 -1.31 -16.07
N HIS A 134 2.47 -1.13 -17.24
CA HIS A 134 1.08 -1.52 -17.47
C HIS A 134 0.90 -3.03 -17.35
N GLY A 135 1.81 -3.81 -17.93
CA GLY A 135 1.83 -5.26 -17.85
C GLY A 135 1.87 -5.78 -16.41
N LEU A 136 2.76 -5.24 -15.58
CA LEU A 136 2.85 -5.58 -14.15
C LEU A 136 1.55 -5.30 -13.41
N VAL A 137 1.01 -4.09 -13.55
CA VAL A 137 -0.24 -3.71 -12.85
C VAL A 137 -1.43 -4.53 -13.35
N ARG A 138 -1.51 -4.82 -14.66
CA ARG A 138 -2.54 -5.68 -15.26
C ARG A 138 -2.43 -7.12 -14.78
N MET A 139 -1.22 -7.65 -14.63
CA MET A 139 -1.00 -8.99 -14.09
C MET A 139 -1.55 -9.10 -12.66
N ALA A 140 -1.33 -8.10 -11.81
CA ALA A 140 -1.91 -8.06 -10.47
C ALA A 140 -3.45 -8.09 -10.48
N ASP A 141 -4.09 -7.43 -11.46
CA ASP A 141 -5.55 -7.48 -11.63
C ASP A 141 -6.03 -8.84 -12.11
N GLN A 142 -5.29 -9.48 -13.03
CA GLN A 142 -5.60 -10.84 -13.50
C GLN A 142 -5.47 -11.87 -12.38
N ILE A 143 -4.47 -11.74 -11.49
CA ILE A 143 -4.33 -12.61 -10.31
C ILE A 143 -5.55 -12.46 -9.39
N LYS A 144 -6.04 -11.23 -9.17
CA LYS A 144 -7.25 -10.99 -8.37
C LYS A 144 -8.48 -11.62 -9.02
N ALA A 145 -8.67 -11.40 -10.32
CA ALA A 145 -9.79 -11.97 -11.06
C ALA A 145 -9.77 -13.51 -11.03
N LEU A 146 -8.59 -14.13 -11.16
CA LEU A 146 -8.44 -15.57 -11.05
C LEU A 146 -8.78 -16.08 -9.64
N ARG A 147 -8.35 -15.36 -8.59
CA ARG A 147 -8.73 -15.67 -7.21
C ARG A 147 -10.25 -15.64 -7.05
N ASP A 148 -10.90 -14.61 -7.56
CA ASP A 148 -12.35 -14.45 -7.46
C ASP A 148 -13.08 -15.60 -8.19
N GLN A 149 -12.61 -16.00 -9.39
CA GLN A 149 -13.13 -17.17 -10.11
C GLN A 149 -12.97 -18.48 -9.33
N VAL A 150 -11.82 -18.70 -8.68
CA VAL A 150 -11.60 -19.90 -7.87
C VAL A 150 -12.59 -19.96 -6.70
N VAL A 151 -12.87 -18.83 -6.06
CA VAL A 151 -13.87 -18.74 -4.98
C VAL A 151 -15.27 -19.05 -5.52
N GLU A 152 -15.66 -18.48 -6.67
CA GLU A 152 -16.95 -18.76 -7.31
C GLU A 152 -17.15 -20.24 -7.67
N LEU A 153 -16.07 -20.94 -8.02
CA LEU A 153 -16.09 -22.38 -8.32
C LEU A 153 -16.06 -23.29 -7.07
N GLY A 154 -16.20 -22.72 -5.87
CA GLY A 154 -16.21 -23.47 -4.61
C GLY A 154 -14.84 -23.77 -4.03
N GLY A 155 -13.79 -23.09 -4.51
CA GLY A 155 -12.48 -23.09 -3.88
C GLY A 155 -12.49 -22.39 -2.52
N GLY A 156 -11.55 -22.77 -1.65
CA GLY A 156 -11.44 -22.18 -0.31
C GLY A 156 -11.14 -20.67 -0.37
N GLU A 157 -11.92 -19.89 0.37
CA GLU A 157 -11.71 -18.45 0.48
C GLU A 157 -10.66 -18.13 1.56
N SER A 158 -9.48 -17.63 1.18
CA SER A 158 -8.51 -17.08 2.14
C SER A 158 -8.78 -15.62 2.46
N ARG A 159 -10.05 -15.21 2.56
CA ARG A 159 -10.36 -13.82 2.90
C ARG A 159 -9.97 -13.58 4.37
N PRO A 160 -9.16 -12.54 4.66
CA PRO A 160 -8.88 -12.18 6.04
C PRO A 160 -10.21 -11.90 6.76
N ALA A 161 -10.33 -12.39 8.00
CA ALA A 161 -11.46 -12.06 8.84
C ALA A 161 -11.66 -10.53 8.92
N PRO A 162 -12.91 -10.04 9.03
CA PRO A 162 -13.17 -8.63 9.20
C PRO A 162 -12.34 -8.04 10.34
N PRO A 163 -11.78 -6.83 10.19
CA PRO A 163 -10.96 -6.25 11.24
C PRO A 163 -11.81 -5.94 12.47
N THR A 164 -11.25 -6.18 13.65
CA THR A 164 -11.87 -5.85 14.93
C THR A 164 -11.33 -4.50 15.43
N PRO A 165 -12.08 -3.78 16.29
CA PRO A 165 -11.58 -2.55 16.90
C PRO A 165 -10.46 -2.86 17.89
N CYS A 166 -9.34 -2.14 17.78
CA CYS A 166 -8.22 -2.28 18.70
C CYS A 166 -8.63 -1.88 20.12
N PRO A 167 -8.37 -2.70 21.15
CA PRO A 167 -8.82 -2.44 22.52
C PRO A 167 -8.22 -1.17 23.12
N ARG A 168 -7.06 -0.71 22.62
CA ARG A 168 -6.38 0.49 23.15
C ARG A 168 -6.79 1.79 22.45
N CYS A 169 -7.08 1.77 21.15
CA CYS A 169 -7.29 3.02 20.39
C CYS A 169 -8.51 3.01 19.47
N GLY A 170 -9.28 1.92 19.44
CA GLY A 170 -10.46 1.74 18.58
C GLY A 170 -10.17 1.59 17.09
N SER A 171 -8.92 1.77 16.63
CA SER A 171 -8.57 1.61 15.21
C SER A 171 -8.75 0.16 14.73
N PRO A 172 -9.18 -0.07 13.48
CA PRO A 172 -9.30 -1.43 12.93
C PRO A 172 -7.97 -2.20 12.95
N THR A 173 -8.03 -3.47 13.36
CA THR A 173 -6.88 -4.38 13.47
C THR A 173 -7.26 -5.82 13.11
N SER A 174 -6.31 -6.59 12.60
CA SER A 174 -6.45 -8.03 12.34
C SER A 174 -5.72 -8.89 13.37
N GLY A 175 -5.14 -8.27 14.41
CA GLY A 175 -4.47 -8.94 15.53
C GLY A 175 -4.89 -8.32 16.87
N ALA A 176 -4.34 -8.82 17.97
CA ALA A 176 -4.73 -8.41 19.33
C ALA A 176 -4.61 -6.89 19.58
N LEU A 177 -3.55 -6.27 19.03
CA LEU A 177 -3.35 -4.82 19.02
C LEU A 177 -3.11 -4.35 17.58
N CYS A 178 -3.55 -3.13 17.27
CA CYS A 178 -3.22 -2.53 15.98
C CYS A 178 -1.71 -2.25 15.90
N LYS A 179 -1.16 -2.31 14.68
CA LYS A 179 0.30 -2.16 14.50
C LYS A 179 0.84 -0.82 14.98
N ALA A 180 0.01 0.23 15.01
CA ALA A 180 0.40 1.52 15.54
C ALA A 180 0.53 1.52 17.07
N CYS A 181 -0.34 0.82 17.80
CA CYS A 181 -0.21 0.68 19.26
C CYS A 181 1.02 -0.14 19.63
N ASP A 182 1.22 -1.26 18.93
CA ASP A 182 2.41 -2.10 19.07
C ASP A 182 3.70 -1.30 18.81
N MET A 183 3.74 -0.48 17.75
CA MET A 183 4.87 0.41 17.50
C MET A 183 5.05 1.54 18.51
N ARG A 184 4.01 1.95 19.25
CA ARG A 184 4.15 2.93 20.35
C ARG A 184 4.77 2.28 21.58
N ASP A 185 4.41 1.02 21.85
CA ASP A 185 5.00 0.24 22.94
C ASP A 185 6.51 0.06 22.72
N LEU A 186 6.93 -0.25 21.48
CA LEU A 186 8.34 -0.31 21.10
C LEU A 186 9.11 1.01 21.30
N LEU A 187 8.42 2.16 21.27
CA LEU A 187 9.01 3.49 21.48
C LEU A 187 8.95 3.94 22.94
N GLY A 188 8.30 3.17 23.83
CA GLY A 188 8.07 3.58 25.22
C GLY A 188 7.17 4.82 25.36
N VAL A 189 6.31 5.09 24.36
CA VAL A 189 5.42 6.26 24.36
C VAL A 189 4.00 5.82 24.72
N GLU A 190 3.62 5.97 25.99
CA GLU A 190 2.22 5.86 26.41
C GLU A 190 1.44 7.13 26.00
N ARG A 191 0.15 7.00 25.70
CA ARG A 191 -0.69 8.16 25.35
C ARG A 191 -0.98 8.99 26.61
N ALA A 192 -0.80 10.30 26.50
CA ALA A 192 -1.58 11.29 27.25
C ALA A 192 -3.06 11.26 26.79
#